data_AF-A0A3N0YAS7-F1
#
_entry.id   AF-A0A3N0YAS7-F1
#
_cell.length_a   1.000
_cell.length_b   1.000
_cell.length_c   1.000
_cell.angle_alpha   90.00
_cell.angle_beta   90.00
_cell.angle_gamma   90.00
#
_symmetry.space_group_name_H-M   'P 1'
#
loop_
_entity.id
_entity.type
_entity.pdbx_description
1 polymer ?
#
loop_
_entity_poly.entity_id
_entity_poly.type
_entity_poly.pdbx_seq_one_letter_code
_entity_poly.pdbx_strand_id
1 'polypeptide(L)'
;MVACSAVMARVWLAFCQLFFLFTSTPCLDVSQIQVPTNDGISGVLLVQAKNNVYSFNATTAREACEAIKMRIANLAEVKTANQNGLQTCRFGWIEEQIAVIPRIERNEKCGQNSSGVTPWRANIRAKFDVYCFKPAAKEDNGFHLGPE
;
A
#
# COMPACT_ATOMS: atom_id res chain seq x y z
N MET A 1 -9.69 -11.37 -5.00
CA MET A 1 -8.93 -12.40 -5.73
C MET A 1 -8.29 -11.76 -6.94
N VAL A 2 -7.07 -11.23 -6.80
CA VAL A 2 -6.26 -10.96 -7.99
C VAL A 2 -5.84 -12.33 -8.48
N ALA A 3 -6.36 -12.69 -9.65
CA ALA A 3 -6.12 -13.97 -10.29
C ALA A 3 -4.62 -14.09 -10.58
N CYS A 4 -3.94 -14.92 -9.80
CA CYS A 4 -2.74 -15.60 -10.26
C CYS A 4 -3.22 -16.65 -11.26
N SER A 5 -3.71 -16.20 -12.42
CA SER A 5 -4.01 -17.09 -13.52
C SER A 5 -2.69 -17.70 -13.93
N ALA A 6 -2.55 -18.98 -13.63
CA ALA A 6 -1.58 -19.89 -14.21
C ALA A 6 -1.45 -19.58 -15.72
N VAL A 7 -0.42 -18.80 -16.07
CA VAL A 7 -0.05 -18.59 -17.45
C VAL A 7 0.62 -19.87 -17.90
N MET A 8 -0.17 -20.63 -18.66
CA MET A 8 0.27 -21.64 -19.63
C MET A 8 0.63 -23.01 -19.08
N ALA A 9 -0.35 -23.68 -18.47
CA ALA A 9 -0.52 -25.09 -18.79
C ALA A 9 -0.83 -25.20 -20.30
N ARG A 10 0.12 -25.76 -21.07
CA ARG A 10 0.02 -26.12 -22.50
C ARG A 10 0.38 -25.04 -23.54
N VAL A 11 1.57 -24.43 -23.44
CA VAL A 11 2.21 -23.89 -24.66
C VAL A 11 3.12 -24.97 -25.19
N TRP A 12 2.77 -25.42 -26.39
CA TRP A 12 3.42 -26.46 -27.17
C TRP A 12 4.93 -26.58 -26.96
N LEU A 13 5.36 -27.84 -26.87
CA LEU A 13 6.72 -28.37 -26.76
C LEU A 13 7.73 -27.89 -27.83
N ALA A 14 7.51 -26.76 -28.51
CA ALA A 14 8.30 -26.27 -29.62
C ALA A 14 8.62 -24.75 -29.58
N PHE A 15 8.51 -24.08 -28.42
CA PHE A 15 9.00 -22.70 -28.22
C PHE A 15 10.04 -22.63 -27.07
N CYS A 16 10.88 -23.65 -26.99
CA CYS A 16 11.68 -23.99 -25.81
C CYS A 16 13.02 -23.22 -25.66
N GLN A 17 13.40 -22.25 -26.49
CA GLN A 17 14.76 -21.64 -26.37
C GLN A 17 14.87 -20.11 -26.56
N LEU A 18 13.80 -19.34 -26.81
CA LEU A 18 13.91 -17.88 -26.97
C LEU A 18 12.98 -17.05 -26.07
N PHE A 19 12.19 -17.68 -25.20
CA PHE A 19 11.31 -17.00 -24.25
C PHE A 19 11.74 -17.23 -22.79
N PHE A 20 13.04 -17.37 -22.55
CA PHE A 20 13.63 -17.53 -21.20
C PHE A 20 14.17 -16.21 -20.62
N LEU A 21 13.67 -15.07 -21.08
CA LEU A 21 13.89 -13.75 -20.45
C LEU A 21 12.61 -13.18 -19.84
N PHE A 22 11.61 -14.01 -19.54
CA PHE A 22 10.62 -13.64 -18.52
C PHE A 22 11.32 -13.74 -17.16
N THR A 23 12.04 -12.67 -16.79
CA THR A 23 12.49 -12.49 -15.41
C THR A 23 11.25 -12.64 -14.55
N SER A 24 11.21 -13.65 -13.70
CA SER A 24 10.13 -13.89 -12.75
C SER A 24 9.98 -12.62 -11.92
N THR A 25 9.01 -11.76 -12.26
CA THR A 25 8.66 -10.64 -11.40
C THR A 25 8.23 -11.27 -10.09
N PRO A 26 8.95 -11.03 -8.98
CA PRO A 26 8.57 -11.60 -7.70
C PRO A 26 7.21 -11.01 -7.36
N CYS A 27 6.17 -11.85 -7.42
CA CYS A 27 4.81 -11.45 -7.11
C CYS A 27 4.71 -11.15 -5.62
N LEU A 28 3.97 -10.11 -5.28
CA LEU A 28 3.62 -9.82 -3.89
C LEU A 28 2.68 -10.91 -3.34
N ASP A 29 3.04 -11.54 -2.22
CA ASP A 29 2.16 -12.47 -1.51
C ASP A 29 1.13 -11.71 -0.67
N VAL A 30 -0.06 -11.50 -1.24
CA VAL A 30 -1.20 -10.81 -0.60
C VAL A 30 -1.62 -11.49 0.71
N SER A 31 -1.38 -12.80 0.86
CA SER A 31 -1.74 -13.52 2.09
C SER A 31 -0.95 -13.06 3.32
N GLN A 32 0.19 -12.37 3.12
CA GLN A 32 1.04 -11.83 4.18
C GLN A 32 0.72 -10.38 4.54
N ILE A 33 -0.30 -9.76 3.94
CA ILE A 33 -0.68 -8.38 4.25
C ILE A 33 -1.59 -8.36 5.50
N GLN A 34 -1.31 -7.43 6.40
CA GLN A 34 -2.14 -7.09 7.54
C GLN A 34 -2.78 -5.72 7.31
N VAL A 35 -4.11 -5.72 7.19
CA VAL A 35 -4.93 -4.51 7.03
C VAL A 35 -5.53 -4.17 8.40
N PRO A 36 -5.38 -2.93 8.89
CA PRO A 36 -6.11 -2.45 10.06
C PRO A 36 -7.63 -2.58 9.88
N THR A 37 -8.35 -2.88 10.96
CA THR A 37 -9.81 -3.01 10.94
C THR A 37 -10.55 -1.66 10.98
N ASN A 38 -9.85 -0.57 11.27
CA ASN A 38 -10.43 0.78 11.24
C ASN A 38 -10.49 1.33 9.81
N ASP A 39 -11.31 2.36 9.59
CA ASP A 39 -11.43 3.04 8.29
C ASP A 39 -10.27 3.97 7.95
N GLY A 40 -9.20 3.97 8.75
CA GLY A 40 -8.12 4.94 8.68
C GLY A 40 -8.55 6.34 9.15
N ILE A 41 -7.62 7.30 9.08
CA ILE A 41 -7.86 8.69 9.44
C ILE A 41 -7.86 9.49 8.13
N SER A 42 -8.97 10.17 7.84
CA SER A 42 -9.20 10.81 6.54
C SER A 42 -8.98 9.87 5.35
N GLY A 43 -9.35 8.59 5.51
CA GLY A 43 -9.18 7.54 4.52
C GLY A 43 -7.76 6.97 4.42
N VAL A 44 -6.80 7.46 5.21
CA VAL A 44 -5.42 6.96 5.21
C VAL A 44 -5.20 5.95 6.33
N LEU A 45 -4.63 4.79 5.98
CA LEU A 45 -4.26 3.74 6.92
C LEU A 45 -2.85 3.19 6.62
N LEU A 46 -2.14 2.77 7.67
CA LEU A 46 -0.86 2.08 7.54
C LEU A 46 -1.10 0.58 7.34
N VAL A 47 -0.64 0.05 6.22
CA VAL A 47 -0.69 -1.38 5.90
C VAL A 47 0.69 -2.00 6.10
N GLN A 48 0.71 -3.14 6.78
CA GLN A 48 1.93 -3.81 7.23
C GLN A 48 1.97 -5.26 6.74
N ALA A 49 3.13 -5.91 6.82
CA ALA A 49 3.18 -7.36 6.71
C ALA A 49 2.74 -8.01 8.04
N LYS A 50 2.13 -9.19 7.99
CA LYS A 50 1.63 -9.94 9.16
C LYS A 50 2.72 -10.28 10.19
N ASN A 51 3.96 -10.40 9.74
CA ASN A 51 5.11 -10.65 10.60
C ASN A 51 5.65 -9.37 11.28
N ASN A 52 5.03 -8.21 11.05
CA ASN A 52 5.44 -6.89 11.56
C ASN A 52 6.86 -6.45 11.10
N VAL A 53 7.39 -7.10 10.05
CA VAL A 53 8.67 -6.74 9.43
C VAL A 53 8.41 -5.83 8.24
N TYR A 54 9.23 -4.80 8.09
CA TYR A 54 9.22 -3.98 6.88
C TYR A 54 9.47 -4.86 5.64
N SER A 55 8.49 -4.94 4.75
CA SER A 55 8.48 -5.96 3.69
C SER A 55 8.21 -5.38 2.29
N PHE A 56 7.72 -4.15 2.19
CA PHE A 56 7.35 -3.56 0.90
C PHE A 56 8.45 -2.62 0.41
N ASN A 57 8.90 -2.82 -0.83
CA ASN A 57 9.64 -1.79 -1.57
C ASN A 57 8.67 -0.82 -2.25
N ALA A 58 9.14 0.25 -2.89
CA ALA A 58 8.27 1.27 -3.48
C ALA A 58 7.25 0.71 -4.49
N THR A 59 7.65 -0.31 -5.28
CA THR A 59 6.76 -0.97 -6.25
C THR A 59 5.73 -1.86 -5.54
N THR A 60 6.18 -2.79 -4.71
CA THR A 60 5.30 -3.73 -4.02
C THR A 60 4.40 -3.04 -2.99
N ALA A 61 4.78 -1.86 -2.52
CA ALA A 61 3.95 -1.03 -1.65
C ALA A 61 2.68 -0.56 -2.35
N ARG A 62 2.80 -0.09 -3.59
CA ARG A 62 1.64 0.27 -4.43
C ARG A 62 0.76 -0.96 -4.69
N GLU A 63 1.37 -2.06 -5.10
CA GLU A 63 0.68 -3.34 -5.33
C GLU A 63 -0.05 -3.84 -4.07
N ALA A 64 0.52 -3.64 -2.88
CA ALA A 64 -0.10 -4.03 -1.61
C ALA A 64 -1.41 -3.28 -1.36
N CYS A 65 -1.46 -1.97 -1.63
CA CYS A 65 -2.70 -1.20 -1.53
C CYS A 65 -3.73 -1.64 -2.57
N GLU A 66 -3.31 -1.87 -3.82
CA GLU A 66 -4.19 -2.29 -4.91
C GLU A 66 -4.81 -3.68 -4.65
N ALA A 67 -4.04 -4.60 -4.08
CA ALA A 67 -4.50 -5.94 -3.71
C ALA A 67 -5.68 -5.91 -2.74
N ILE A 68 -5.77 -4.88 -1.89
CA ILE A 68 -6.84 -4.68 -0.91
C ILE A 68 -7.87 -3.62 -1.35
N LYS A 69 -7.94 -3.34 -2.66
CA LYS A 69 -8.90 -2.40 -3.27
C LYS A 69 -8.76 -0.96 -2.76
N MET A 70 -7.54 -0.58 -2.40
CA MET A 70 -7.14 0.78 -2.08
C MET A 70 -6.12 1.26 -3.10
N ARG A 71 -5.72 2.52 -3.01
CA ARG A 71 -4.53 3.03 -3.71
C ARG A 71 -3.48 3.46 -2.70
N ILE A 72 -2.23 3.58 -3.10
CA ILE A 72 -1.23 4.20 -2.23
C ILE A 72 -1.60 5.68 -2.00
N ALA A 73 -1.42 6.15 -0.78
CA ALA A 73 -1.70 7.53 -0.40
C ALA A 73 -0.61 8.45 -0.97
N ASN A 74 -0.98 9.67 -1.34
CA ASN A 74 -0.01 10.72 -1.68
C ASN A 74 0.35 11.57 -0.45
N LEU A 75 1.34 12.45 -0.59
CA LEU A 75 1.81 13.28 0.52
C LEU A 75 0.72 14.21 1.07
N ALA A 76 -0.14 14.74 0.21
CA ALA A 76 -1.22 15.64 0.63
C ALA A 76 -2.22 14.92 1.53
N GLU A 77 -2.62 13.70 1.17
CA GLU A 77 -3.52 12.87 1.97
C GLU A 77 -2.91 12.49 3.31
N VAL A 78 -1.64 12.08 3.34
CA VAL A 78 -0.96 11.76 4.60
C VAL A 78 -0.84 12.99 5.51
N LYS A 79 -0.61 14.18 4.94
CA LYS A 79 -0.61 15.45 5.70
C LYS A 79 -1.98 15.76 6.27
N THR A 80 -3.04 15.66 5.47
CA THR A 80 -4.43 15.86 5.94
C THR A 80 -4.79 14.86 7.04
N ALA A 81 -4.45 13.59 6.86
CA ALA A 81 -4.66 12.57 7.88
C ALA A 81 -3.88 12.87 9.16
N ASN A 82 -2.63 13.35 9.07
CA ASN A 82 -1.80 13.71 10.23
C ASN A 82 -2.38 14.90 11.00
N GLN A 83 -2.88 15.92 10.29
CA GLN A 83 -3.62 17.04 10.90
C GLN A 83 -4.87 16.56 11.66
N ASN A 84 -5.49 15.47 11.19
CA ASN A 84 -6.70 14.88 11.77
C ASN A 84 -6.42 13.74 12.77
N GLY A 85 -5.18 13.54 13.21
CA GLY A 85 -4.86 12.56 14.26
C GLY A 85 -3.95 11.40 13.85
N LEU A 86 -3.60 11.26 12.56
CA LEU A 86 -2.74 10.16 12.11
C LEU A 86 -1.32 10.33 12.66
N GLN A 87 -0.90 9.38 13.48
CA GLN A 87 0.47 9.27 13.94
C GLN A 87 0.91 7.81 13.98
N THR A 88 2.16 7.54 13.64
CA THR A 88 2.75 6.19 13.71
C THR A 88 4.17 6.26 14.25
N CYS A 89 4.77 5.11 14.54
CA CYS A 89 6.21 4.98 14.79
C CYS A 89 6.86 4.10 13.71
N ARG A 90 6.35 4.19 12.48
CA ARG A 90 6.74 3.34 11.36
C ARG A 90 6.86 4.17 10.09
N PHE A 91 7.92 3.91 9.33
CA PHE A 91 8.04 4.46 7.99
C PHE A 91 7.13 3.68 7.05
N GLY A 92 6.42 4.41 6.20
CA GLY A 92 5.59 3.83 5.15
C GLY A 92 5.82 4.56 3.82
N TRP A 93 5.83 3.80 2.72
CA TRP A 93 5.85 4.36 1.37
C TRP A 93 4.58 5.17 1.06
N ILE A 94 4.74 6.20 0.23
CA ILE A 94 3.66 6.98 -0.41
C ILE A 94 3.87 7.05 -1.93
N GLU A 95 2.88 7.55 -2.66
CA GLU A 95 2.84 7.61 -4.13
C GLU A 95 4.11 8.24 -4.74
N GLU A 96 4.66 9.27 -4.10
CA GLU A 96 5.87 10.00 -4.51
C GLU A 96 7.17 9.20 -4.37
N GLN A 97 7.10 7.90 -4.07
CA GLN A 97 8.25 7.00 -3.90
C GLN A 97 9.25 7.50 -2.83
N ILE A 98 8.70 8.09 -1.77
CA ILE A 98 9.43 8.43 -0.56
C ILE A 98 8.79 7.70 0.62
N ALA A 99 9.59 7.39 1.63
CA ALA A 99 9.05 6.89 2.89
C ALA A 99 8.71 8.09 3.79
N VAL A 100 7.62 8.03 4.54
CA VAL A 100 7.24 9.07 5.49
C VAL A 100 6.90 8.49 6.85
N ILE A 101 7.03 9.32 7.89
CA ILE A 101 6.56 9.02 9.24
C ILE A 101 5.75 10.21 9.78
N PRO A 102 4.41 10.10 9.89
CA PRO A 102 3.55 11.11 10.48
C PRO A 102 3.64 11.05 12.01
N ARG A 103 3.95 12.18 12.65
CA ARG A 103 3.99 12.37 14.10
C ARG A 103 3.13 13.56 14.48
N ILE A 104 2.40 13.45 15.58
CA ILE A 104 1.74 14.60 16.22
C ILE A 104 2.59 15.02 17.42
N GLU A 105 2.85 14.05 18.29
CA GLU A 105 3.72 14.21 19.43
C GLU A 105 5.16 13.86 19.07
N ARG A 106 6.09 14.74 19.46
CA ARG A 106 7.53 14.49 19.33
C ARG A 106 7.93 13.30 20.20
N ASN A 107 8.76 12.41 19.64
CA ASN A 107 9.27 11.24 20.34
C ASN A 107 10.68 10.92 19.84
N GLU A 108 11.65 10.74 20.73
CA GLU A 108 13.04 10.48 20.35
C GLU A 108 13.22 9.17 19.57
N LYS A 109 12.38 8.16 19.86
CA LYS A 109 12.41 6.85 19.19
C LYS A 109 11.64 6.85 17.86
N CYS A 110 10.80 7.86 17.60
CA CYS A 110 9.91 7.89 16.43
C CYS A 110 10.06 9.22 15.68
N GLY A 111 10.61 9.16 14.47
CA GLY A 111 10.71 10.35 13.61
C GLY A 111 11.69 11.41 14.13
N GLN A 112 12.75 10.98 14.85
CA GLN A 112 13.85 11.85 15.30
C GLN A 112 13.36 13.08 16.09
N ASN A 113 12.38 12.88 16.99
CA ASN A 113 11.78 13.95 17.79
C ASN A 113 11.08 15.06 16.97
N SER A 114 10.68 14.75 15.73
CA SER A 114 9.93 15.67 14.85
C SER A 114 8.41 15.57 15.08
N SER A 115 7.68 16.60 14.68
CA SER A 115 6.22 16.59 14.49
C SER A 115 5.88 16.89 13.03
N GLY A 116 4.68 16.53 12.59
CA GLY A 116 4.27 16.61 11.20
C GLY A 116 4.61 15.34 10.42
N VAL A 117 4.62 15.44 9.09
CA VAL A 117 4.99 14.35 8.19
C VAL A 117 6.46 14.47 7.81
N THR A 118 7.32 13.67 8.44
CA THR A 118 8.77 13.70 8.17
C THR A 118 9.09 12.78 6.98
N PRO A 119 9.63 13.30 5.87
CA PRO A 119 10.00 12.49 4.71
C PRO A 119 11.41 11.90 4.85
N TRP A 120 11.59 10.71 4.28
CA TRP A 120 12.87 10.05 4.06
C TRP A 120 12.96 9.57 2.61
N ARG A 121 13.86 10.19 1.84
CA ARG A 121 14.21 9.76 0.48
C ARG A 121 15.12 8.54 0.53
N ALA A 122 14.54 7.38 0.79
CA ALA A 122 15.24 6.11 0.79
C ALA A 122 15.42 5.56 -0.63
N ASN A 123 16.31 4.57 -0.79
CA ASN A 123 16.40 3.80 -2.04
C ASN A 123 15.05 3.10 -2.31
N ILE A 124 14.57 3.10 -3.54
CA ILE A 124 13.27 2.48 -3.92
C ILE A 124 13.17 1.00 -3.58
N ARG A 125 14.31 0.29 -3.42
CA ARG A 125 14.37 -1.12 -3.02
C ARG A 125 14.33 -1.33 -1.50
N ALA A 126 14.51 -0.27 -0.71
CA ALA A 126 14.42 -0.32 0.74
C ALA A 126 13.03 -0.83 1.15
N LYS A 127 12.98 -1.54 2.29
CA LYS A 127 11.75 -2.13 2.77
C LYS A 127 11.15 -1.26 3.86
N PHE A 128 9.87 -0.95 3.73
CA PHE A 128 9.04 -0.25 4.71
C PHE A 128 7.63 -0.86 4.76
N ASP A 129 6.75 -0.26 5.56
CA ASP A 129 5.30 -0.46 5.47
C ASP A 129 4.75 0.43 4.31
N VAL A 130 3.43 0.58 4.18
CA VAL A 130 2.84 1.48 3.17
C VAL A 130 1.61 2.22 3.70
N TYR A 131 1.47 3.50 3.35
CA TYR A 131 0.22 4.23 3.60
C TYR A 131 -0.72 4.03 2.41
N CYS A 132 -1.87 3.40 2.67
CA CYS A 132 -2.93 3.23 1.68
C CYS A 132 -4.05 4.23 1.94
N PHE A 133 -4.71 4.66 0.86
CA PHE A 133 -5.87 5.52 0.86
C PHE A 133 -7.10 4.74 0.39
N LYS A 134 -8.11 4.67 1.27
CA LYS A 134 -9.44 4.14 0.97
C LYS A 134 -10.28 5.30 0.41
N PRO A 135 -10.65 5.28 -0.88
CA PRO A 135 -11.55 6.28 -1.42
C PRO A 135 -12.90 6.21 -0.70
N ALA A 136 -13.55 7.36 -0.54
CA ALA A 136 -14.92 7.40 -0.03
C ALA A 136 -15.79 6.45 -0.86
N ALA A 137 -16.56 5.59 -0.19
CA ALA A 137 -17.56 4.80 -0.89
C ALA A 137 -18.48 5.80 -1.60
N LYS A 138 -18.54 5.75 -2.92
CA LYS A 138 -19.68 6.36 -3.61
C LYS A 138 -20.88 5.55 -3.14
N GLU A 139 -21.75 6.18 -2.37
CA GLU A 139 -23.08 5.66 -2.12
C GLU A 139 -23.69 5.47 -3.51
N ASP A 140 -23.77 4.22 -3.95
CA ASP A 140 -24.58 3.87 -5.10
C ASP A 140 -26.01 4.15 -4.66
N ASN A 141 -26.48 5.37 -4.95
CA ASN A 141 -27.89 5.72 -4.85
C ASN A 141 -28.62 4.88 -5.89
N GLY A 142 -28.81 3.60 -5.56
CA GLY A 142 -29.72 2.70 -6.20
C GLY A 142 -31.11 3.30 -6.09
N PHE A 143 -31.48 4.07 -7.10
CA PHE A 143 -32.84 4.47 -7.34
C PHE A 143 -33.63 3.19 -7.56
N HIS A 144 -34.27 2.71 -6.50
CA HIS A 144 -35.33 1.73 -6.58
C HIS A 144 -36.45 2.32 -7.45
N LEU A 145 -36.47 1.97 -8.73
CA LEU A 145 -37.73 1.91 -9.48
C LEU A 145 -38.53 0.73 -8.90
N GLY A 146 -39.28 1.02 -7.85
CA GLY A 146 -40.47 0.26 -7.45
C GLY A 146 -41.67 0.64 -8.35
N PRO A 147 -42.73 -0.18 -8.35
CA PRO A 147 -43.42 -0.62 -9.56
C PRO A 147 -44.57 0.29 -10.00
N GLU A 148 -44.85 0.30 -11.31
CA GLU A 148 -46.18 0.57 -11.87
C GLU A 148 -46.69 -0.68 -12.59
#